data_AF-A0A914UBF2-F1
#
_entry.id   AF-A0A914UBF2-F1
#
_cell.length_a   1.000
_cell.length_b   1.000
_cell.length_c   1.000
_cell.angle_alpha   90.00
_cell.angle_beta   90.00
_cell.angle_gamma   90.00
#
_symmetry.space_group_name_H-M   'P 1'
#
loop_
_entity.id
_entity.type
_entity.pdbx_description
1 polymer ?
#
loop_
_entity_poly.entity_id
_entity_poly.type
_entity_poly.pdbx_seq_one_letter_code
_entity_poly.pdbx_strand_id
1 'polypeptide(L)'
;MTKFKTFIIILFLLILLICDVECRHRRYRVHKGSSLAKFHIKTLKAWRRTYPKRHKRRRHYHRSNDIPFNEILNEMDSLMRPRFG
;
A
#
# COMPACT_ATOMS: atom_id res chain seq x y z
N MET A 1 -1.01 19.32 38.62
CA MET A 1 -1.55 19.55 37.26
C MET A 1 -0.71 18.94 36.12
N THR A 2 0.60 18.72 36.28
CA THR A 2 1.49 18.16 35.24
C THR A 2 1.20 16.68 34.93
N LYS A 3 0.94 15.85 35.95
CA LYS A 3 0.61 14.42 35.80
C LYS A 3 -0.66 14.15 34.96
N PHE A 4 -1.64 15.05 35.05
CA PHE A 4 -2.88 14.96 34.27
C PHE A 4 -2.64 15.29 32.79
N LYS A 5 -1.83 16.32 32.51
CA LYS A 5 -1.42 16.66 31.14
C LYS A 5 -0.61 15.54 30.49
N THR A 6 0.34 14.94 31.22
CA THR A 6 1.12 13.81 30.69
C THR A 6 0.24 12.60 30.39
N PHE A 7 -0.78 12.33 31.22
CA PHE A 7 -1.73 11.24 30.98
C PHE A 7 -2.54 11.46 29.70
N ILE A 8 -3.03 12.69 29.47
CA ILE A 8 -3.75 13.04 28.24
C ILE A 8 -2.85 12.91 27.00
N ILE A 9 -1.60 13.36 27.09
CA ILE A 9 -0.65 13.24 25.97
C ILE A 9 -0.37 11.78 25.63
N ILE A 10 -0.15 10.93 26.64
CA ILE A 10 0.06 9.49 26.44
C ILE A 10 -1.18 8.86 25.81
N LEU A 11 -2.38 9.18 26.29
CA LEU A 11 -3.63 8.67 25.74
C LEU A 11 -3.82 9.08 24.27
N PHE A 12 -3.53 10.34 23.94
CA PHE A 12 -3.62 10.85 22.57
C PHE A 12 -2.63 10.16 21.62
N LEU A 13 -1.38 9.97 22.05
CA LEU A 13 -0.39 9.23 21.26
C LEU A 13 -0.81 7.77 21.04
N LEU A 14 -1.44 7.15 22.04
CA LEU A 14 -1.93 5.78 21.95
C LEU A 14 -3.09 5.65 20.95
N ILE A 15 -4.00 6.63 20.91
CA ILE A 15 -5.07 6.71 19.90
C ILE A 15 -4.49 6.88 18.50
N LEU A 16 -3.51 7.76 18.32
CA LEU A 16 -2.85 7.96 17.02
C LEU A 16 -2.17 6.68 16.52
N LEU A 17 -1.52 5.94 17.42
CA LEU A 17 -0.87 4.67 17.09
C LEU A 17 -1.89 3.62 16.61
N ILE A 18 -3.04 3.51 17.28
CA ILE A 18 -4.11 2.60 16.90
C ILE A 18 -4.69 3.00 15.52
N CYS A 19 -4.93 4.29 15.29
CA CYS A 19 -5.42 4.78 14.01
C CYS A 19 -4.47 4.48 12.84
N ASP A 20 -3.15 4.61 13.02
CA ASP A 20 -2.17 4.32 11.97
C ASP A 20 -2.17 2.83 11.62
N VAL A 21 -2.20 1.95 12.62
CA VAL A 21 -2.28 0.48 12.43
C VAL A 21 -3.58 0.08 11.71
N GLU A 22 -4.71 0.68 12.07
CA GLU A 22 -6.00 0.38 11.46
C GLU A 22 -6.10 0.89 10.02
N CYS A 23 -5.50 2.06 9.74
CA CYS A 23 -5.36 2.60 8.38
C CYS A 23 -4.48 1.70 7.49
N ARG A 24 -3.38 1.15 8.01
CA ARG A 24 -2.51 0.22 7.25
C ARG A 24 -3.23 -1.07 6.85
N HIS A 25 -4.21 -1.52 7.64
CA HIS A 25 -4.99 -2.72 7.33
C HIS A 25 -6.26 -2.47 6.50
N ARG A 26 -6.63 -1.21 6.26
CA ARG A 26 -7.82 -0.89 5.45
C ARG A 26 -7.56 -1.11 3.96
N ARG A 27 -8.03 -2.24 3.46
CA ARG A 27 -8.21 -2.44 2.02
C ARG A 27 -9.40 -1.61 1.53
N TYR A 28 -9.18 -0.82 0.48
CA TYR A 28 -10.22 -0.04 -0.17
C TYR A 28 -11.21 -0.99 -0.86
N ARG A 29 -12.48 -0.94 -0.43
CA ARG A 29 -13.56 -1.70 -1.06
C ARG A 29 -14.09 -0.92 -2.25
N VAL A 30 -13.75 -1.37 -3.44
CA VAL A 30 -14.18 -0.72 -4.68
C VAL A 30 -15.22 -1.60 -5.38
N HIS A 31 -16.31 -0.99 -5.83
CA HIS A 31 -17.33 -1.72 -6.59
C HIS A 31 -16.73 -2.24 -7.90
N LYS A 32 -16.91 -3.54 -8.16
CA LYS A 32 -16.39 -4.18 -9.37
C LYS A 32 -17.02 -3.52 -10.60
N GLY A 33 -16.20 -3.05 -11.53
CA GLY A 33 -16.68 -2.38 -12.75
C GLY A 33 -16.92 -0.87 -12.64
N SER A 34 -16.78 -0.28 -11.45
CA SER A 34 -16.76 1.17 -11.28
C SER A 34 -15.63 1.84 -12.09
N SER A 35 -15.78 3.13 -12.38
CA SER A 35 -14.74 3.92 -13.06
C SER A 35 -13.39 3.84 -12.32
N LEU A 36 -13.42 3.87 -10.98
CA LEU A 36 -12.23 3.75 -10.14
C LEU A 36 -11.54 2.39 -10.30
N ALA A 37 -12.29 1.29 -10.30
CA ALA A 37 -11.73 -0.05 -10.52
C ALA A 37 -11.07 -0.17 -11.90
N LYS A 38 -11.73 0.37 -12.94
CA LYS A 38 -11.18 0.40 -14.31
C LYS A 38 -9.91 1.26 -14.38
N PHE A 39 -9.90 2.41 -13.71
CA PHE A 39 -8.75 3.30 -13.66
C PHE A 39 -7.56 2.64 -12.95
N HIS A 40 -7.78 2.00 -11.80
CA HIS A 40 -6.75 1.25 -11.07
C HIS A 40 -6.06 0.20 -11.95
N ILE A 41 -6.85 -0.65 -12.62
CA ILE A 41 -6.32 -1.68 -13.53
C ILE A 41 -5.54 -1.04 -14.69
N LYS A 42 -6.05 0.05 -15.27
CA LYS A 42 -5.39 0.77 -16.37
C LYS A 42 -4.03 1.35 -15.90
N THR A 43 -3.99 1.91 -14.70
CA THR A 43 -2.79 2.49 -14.09
C THR A 43 -1.74 1.42 -13.81
N LEU A 44 -2.10 0.28 -13.19
CA LEU A 44 -1.17 -0.84 -12.98
C LEU A 44 -0.59 -1.36 -14.30
N LYS A 45 -1.44 -1.47 -15.35
CA LYS A 45 -1.00 -1.90 -16.67
C LYS A 45 -0.07 -0.89 -17.34
N ALA A 46 -0.30 0.41 -17.15
CA ALA A 46 0.57 1.47 -17.65
C ALA A 46 1.95 1.39 -16.98
N TRP A 47 1.99 1.31 -15.65
CA TRP A 47 3.24 1.16 -14.89
C TRP A 47 4.05 -0.08 -15.30
N ARG A 48 3.39 -1.22 -15.51
CA ARG A 48 4.06 -2.44 -15.97
C ARG A 48 4.64 -2.33 -17.39
N ARG A 49 4.11 -1.42 -18.21
CA ARG A 49 4.62 -1.16 -19.57
C ARG A 49 5.74 -0.14 -19.59
N THR A 50 5.65 0.91 -18.76
CA THR A 50 6.66 1.97 -18.68
C THR A 50 7.90 1.53 -17.93
N TYR A 51 7.78 0.63 -16.96
CA TYR A 51 8.93 0.11 -16.25
C TYR A 51 9.79 -0.71 -17.23
N PRO A 52 11.07 -0.33 -17.43
CA PRO A 52 11.91 -1.00 -18.40
C PRO A 52 12.02 -2.47 -17.99
N LYS A 53 11.50 -3.36 -18.85
CA LYS A 53 11.78 -4.80 -18.77
C LYS A 53 13.26 -4.97 -19.10
N ARG A 54 14.13 -4.69 -18.14
CA ARG A 54 15.57 -4.95 -18.27
C ARG A 54 15.70 -6.45 -18.41
N HIS A 55 15.79 -6.90 -19.67
CA HIS A 55 15.89 -8.28 -20.06
C HIS A 55 17.00 -8.96 -19.26
N LYS A 56 16.64 -9.98 -18.46
CA LYS A 56 17.27 -11.31 -18.26
C LYS A 56 18.80 -11.50 -18.48
N ARG A 57 19.64 -10.49 -18.35
CA ARG A 57 21.10 -10.61 -18.42
C ARG A 57 21.73 -9.85 -17.26
N ARG A 58 21.57 -10.42 -16.07
CA ARG A 58 22.57 -10.41 -15.00
C ARG A 58 22.08 -11.37 -13.92
N ARG A 59 22.44 -12.64 -14.12
CA ARG A 59 22.76 -13.52 -13.00
C ARG A 59 23.80 -12.76 -12.17
N HIS A 60 23.71 -12.84 -10.85
CA HIS A 60 24.60 -12.20 -9.88
C HIS A 60 24.38 -10.69 -9.73
N TYR A 61 23.56 -10.31 -8.75
CA TYR A 61 24.01 -9.64 -7.52
C TYR A 61 22.77 -9.47 -6.65
N HIS A 62 22.63 -10.35 -5.66
CA HIS A 62 21.76 -10.11 -4.51
C HIS A 62 22.27 -8.84 -3.81
N ARG A 63 21.65 -7.70 -4.09
CA ARG A 63 21.60 -6.58 -3.15
C ARG A 63 20.21 -6.68 -2.52
N SER A 64 20.13 -7.27 -1.34
CA SER A 64 18.91 -7.74 -0.68
C SER A 64 17.91 -6.65 -0.26
N ASN A 65 18.08 -5.40 -0.72
CA ASN A 65 17.33 -4.25 -0.21
C ASN A 65 16.50 -3.52 -1.29
N ASP A 66 16.55 -3.94 -2.55
CA ASP A 66 15.70 -3.36 -3.59
C ASP A 66 14.40 -4.18 -3.66
N ILE A 67 13.29 -3.61 -3.17
CA ILE A 67 11.97 -4.19 -3.36
C ILE A 67 11.73 -4.25 -4.87
N PRO A 68 11.53 -5.44 -5.47
CA PRO A 68 11.30 -5.55 -6.90
C PRO A 68 10.04 -4.76 -7.26
N PHE A 69 10.10 -3.97 -8.34
CA PHE A 69 8.99 -3.12 -8.77
C PHE A 69 7.66 -3.89 -8.95
N ASN A 70 7.73 -5.18 -9.29
CA ASN A 70 6.56 -6.04 -9.34
C ASN A 70 5.91 -6.28 -7.98
N GLU A 71 6.68 -6.35 -6.90
CA GLU A 71 6.17 -6.49 -5.54
C GLU A 71 5.43 -5.24 -5.09
N ILE A 72 5.94 -4.05 -5.43
CA ILE A 72 5.23 -2.77 -5.23
C ILE A 72 3.89 -2.77 -5.98
N LEU A 73 3.87 -3.19 -7.25
CA LEU A 73 2.62 -3.27 -8.01
C LEU A 73 1.63 -4.29 -7.41
N ASN A 74 2.12 -5.40 -6.88
CA ASN A 74 1.29 -6.40 -6.22
C ASN A 74 0.73 -5.88 -4.88
N GLU A 75 1.53 -5.13 -4.13
CA GLU A 75 1.09 -4.48 -2.91
C GLU A 75 -0.01 -3.45 -3.21
N MET A 76 0.19 -2.60 -4.22
CA MET A 76 -0.84 -1.65 -4.68
C MET A 76 -2.14 -2.34 -5.10
N ASP A 77 -2.06 -3.49 -5.77
CA ASP A 77 -3.24 -4.26 -6.14
C ASP A 77 -3.92 -4.89 -4.91
N SER A 78 -3.15 -5.35 -3.93
CA SER A 78 -3.65 -5.96 -2.70
C SER A 78 -4.47 -5.01 -1.81
N LEU A 79 -4.20 -3.71 -1.92
CA LEU A 79 -4.95 -2.65 -1.24
C LEU A 79 -6.36 -2.48 -1.80
N MET A 80 -6.64 -2.91 -3.04
CA MET A 80 -7.98 -2.89 -3.61
C MET A 80 -8.67 -4.24 -3.41
N ARG A 81 -9.74 -4.27 -2.62
CA ARG A 81 -10.65 -5.42 -2.57
C ARG A 81 -11.87 -5.16 -3.45
N PRO A 82 -12.20 -6.06 -4.39
CA PRO A 82 -13.49 -5.99 -5.05
C PRO A 82 -14.59 -6.17 -4.00
N ARG A 83 -15.53 -5.22 -3.95
CA ARG A 83 -16.78 -5.40 -3.22
C ARG A 83 -17.67 -6.28 -4.09
N PHE A 84 -17.79 -7.56 -3.73
CA PHE A 84 -18.88 -8.39 -4.22
C PHE A 84 -20.16 -7.84 -3.58
N GLY A 85 -21.07 -7.37 -4.43
CA GLY A 85 -22.42 -7.02 -4.04
C GLY A 85 -23.22 -8.28 -3.78
#